data_AF-A0A354DDT6-F1
#
_entry.id   AF-A0A354DDT6-F1
#
_cell.length_a   1.000
_cell.length_b   1.000
_cell.length_c   1.000
_cell.angle_alpha   90.00
_cell.angle_beta   90.00
_cell.angle_gamma   90.00
#
_symmetry.space_group_name_H-M   'P 1'
#
loop_
_entity.id
_entity.type
_entity.pdbx_description
1 polymer ?
#
loop_
_entity_poly.entity_id
_entity_poly.type
_entity_poly.pdbx_seq_one_letter_code
_entity_poly.pdbx_strand_id
1 'polypeptide(L)'
;AEGVGASAVKDGISHAAAIWNPEGDMGDMEIWELAEPLLYLGRNIKPNTAGYGKYRGGSGYESLRMVYGAKDWTMYFMGNGYMASDCGLMGGYPAASGYRFEAHGTDIKERIEQRLPIPTGGDSDPDYPEYEENMDAKEIIRDKQSITTETVYENYDLYLNYLRGGPGFGDPLERKPSMIQDDLNEGHLLPRYAEKVYGAVVTQNDKGRYLVDEEKTSLRRAEIRKERLHKAIPAQQWMESEREKIINKEASVQVRHMYG
;
A
#
# COMPACT_ATOMS: atom_id res chain seq x y z
N ALA A 1 -13.48 4.88 -3.73
CA ALA A 1 -12.78 6.07 -3.22
C ALA A 1 -11.28 5.78 -3.07
N GLU A 2 -10.48 5.99 -4.11
CA GLU A 2 -9.02 5.78 -4.11
C GLU A 2 -8.26 7.06 -3.73
N GLY A 3 -6.94 6.95 -3.53
CA GLY A 3 -6.08 8.11 -3.35
C GLY A 3 -5.87 8.90 -4.65
N VAL A 4 -5.94 10.23 -4.57
CA VAL A 4 -5.71 11.14 -5.71
C VAL A 4 -4.24 11.55 -5.79
N GLY A 5 -3.74 11.80 -7.00
CA GLY A 5 -2.38 12.28 -7.22
C GLY A 5 -2.06 13.61 -6.52
N ALA A 6 -0.81 13.77 -6.12
CA ALA A 6 -0.29 15.01 -5.56
C ALA A 6 -0.32 16.15 -6.59
N SER A 7 -0.36 17.38 -6.09
CA SER A 7 -0.23 18.58 -6.92
C SER A 7 1.13 19.26 -6.69
N ALA A 8 1.44 20.27 -7.49
CA ALA A 8 2.65 21.09 -7.30
C ALA A 8 2.64 21.95 -6.02
N VAL A 9 1.53 22.00 -5.27
CA VAL A 9 1.35 22.90 -4.12
C VAL A 9 0.89 22.22 -2.82
N LYS A 10 0.36 21.00 -2.91
CA LYS A 10 -0.15 20.23 -1.76
C LYS A 10 -0.24 18.73 -2.06
N ASP A 11 -0.31 17.95 -0.99
CA ASP A 11 -0.54 16.50 -1.02
C ASP A 11 -1.85 16.15 -1.74
N GLY A 12 -1.89 14.93 -2.26
CA GLY A 12 -3.10 14.32 -2.81
C GLY A 12 -4.12 14.00 -1.72
N ILE A 13 -5.37 13.82 -2.14
CA ILE A 13 -6.48 13.55 -1.20
C ILE A 13 -6.59 12.03 -1.03
N SER A 14 -6.48 11.56 0.20
CA SER A 14 -6.60 10.13 0.53
C SER A 14 -8.05 9.65 0.37
N HIS A 15 -8.23 8.40 -0.09
CA HIS A 15 -9.51 7.68 -0.17
C HIS A 15 -10.71 8.56 -0.55
N ALA A 16 -10.62 9.19 -1.73
CA ALA A 16 -11.46 10.32 -2.10
C ALA A 16 -12.20 10.17 -3.43
N ALA A 17 -11.60 9.63 -4.48
CA ALA A 17 -12.19 9.73 -5.83
C ALA A 17 -11.81 8.55 -6.72
N ALA A 18 -12.36 8.52 -7.94
CA ALA A 18 -11.91 7.67 -9.02
C ALA A 18 -11.88 8.47 -10.33
N ILE A 19 -11.08 8.04 -11.30
CA ILE A 19 -10.92 8.78 -12.58
C ILE A 19 -12.24 8.94 -13.35
N TRP A 20 -13.14 7.97 -13.23
CA TRP A 20 -14.43 7.91 -13.92
C TRP A 20 -15.57 8.58 -13.14
N ASN A 21 -15.37 8.90 -11.86
CA ASN A 21 -16.29 9.70 -11.06
C ASN A 21 -15.53 10.43 -9.94
N PRO A 22 -15.39 11.77 -10.01
CA PRO A 22 -14.68 12.55 -9.00
C PRO A 22 -15.46 12.69 -7.69
N GLU A 23 -16.77 12.44 -7.68
CA GLU A 23 -17.64 12.49 -6.50
C GLU A 23 -17.56 11.17 -5.72
N GLY A 24 -16.36 10.84 -5.25
CA GLY A 24 -16.12 9.56 -4.60
C GLY A 24 -16.83 9.44 -3.26
N ASP A 25 -17.53 8.32 -3.11
CA ASP A 25 -18.12 7.86 -1.87
C ASP A 25 -17.61 6.43 -1.62
N MET A 26 -17.38 6.10 -0.35
CA MET A 26 -16.98 4.76 0.06
C MET A 26 -18.16 3.94 0.60
N GLY A 27 -19.31 4.57 0.82
CA GLY A 27 -20.52 3.99 1.39
C GLY A 27 -20.38 3.64 2.88
N ASP A 28 -21.52 3.63 3.57
CA ASP A 28 -21.62 3.20 4.97
C ASP A 28 -21.46 1.68 5.10
N MET A 29 -20.71 1.24 6.11
CA MET A 29 -20.48 -0.19 6.36
C MET A 29 -21.80 -0.94 6.58
N GLU A 30 -22.71 -0.35 7.37
CA GLU A 30 -24.02 -0.95 7.65
C GLU A 30 -24.86 -1.17 6.39
N ILE A 31 -24.76 -0.26 5.40
CA ILE A 31 -25.49 -0.39 4.14
C ILE A 31 -24.87 -1.48 3.26
N TRP A 32 -23.54 -1.58 3.23
CA TRP A 32 -22.85 -2.68 2.53
C TRP A 32 -23.20 -4.05 3.10
N GLU A 33 -23.26 -4.19 4.42
CA GLU A 33 -23.63 -5.47 5.08
C GLU A 33 -25.08 -5.91 4.80
N LEU A 34 -25.97 -5.01 4.37
CA LEU A 34 -27.31 -5.39 3.89
C LEU A 34 -27.29 -6.07 2.51
N ALA A 35 -26.29 -5.75 1.69
CA ALA A 35 -26.20 -6.19 0.30
C ALA A 35 -25.20 -7.35 0.10
N GLU A 36 -24.22 -7.48 0.99
CA GLU A 36 -23.14 -8.47 0.92
C GLU A 36 -23.21 -9.41 2.12
N PRO A 37 -23.05 -10.73 1.95
CA PRO A 37 -22.94 -11.66 3.08
C PRO A 37 -21.53 -11.62 3.71
N LEU A 38 -21.07 -10.41 4.05
CA LEU A 38 -19.72 -10.10 4.53
C LEU A 38 -19.77 -9.09 5.70
N LEU A 39 -19.12 -9.40 6.82
CA LEU A 39 -19.01 -8.50 7.98
C LEU A 39 -17.69 -7.72 7.98
N TYR A 40 -17.72 -6.45 8.41
CA TYR A 40 -16.51 -5.62 8.56
C TYR A 40 -15.78 -5.97 9.86
N LEU A 41 -14.55 -6.46 9.74
CA LEU A 41 -13.62 -6.61 10.87
C LEU A 41 -12.64 -5.43 10.98
N GLY A 42 -12.57 -4.59 9.95
CA GLY A 42 -11.72 -3.40 9.93
C GLY A 42 -11.99 -2.51 8.73
N ARG A 43 -11.70 -1.22 8.90
CA ARG A 43 -11.70 -0.21 7.83
C ARG A 43 -10.68 0.86 8.19
N ASN A 44 -9.58 0.91 7.46
CA ASN A 44 -8.40 1.67 7.86
C ASN A 44 -7.78 2.40 6.68
N ILE A 45 -7.17 3.55 6.93
CA ILE A 45 -6.24 4.17 5.98
C ILE A 45 -5.10 3.17 5.74
N LYS A 46 -4.68 2.99 4.48
CA LYS A 46 -3.61 2.06 4.15
C LYS A 46 -2.25 2.78 4.14
N PRO A 47 -1.34 2.48 5.09
CA PRO A 47 -0.02 3.12 5.12
C PRO A 47 0.79 2.83 3.85
N ASN A 48 1.69 3.75 3.49
CA ASN A 48 2.66 3.61 2.38
C ASN A 48 2.06 3.29 0.99
N THR A 49 0.77 3.54 0.80
CA THR A 49 0.13 3.41 -0.52
C THR A 49 0.28 4.63 -1.39
N ALA A 50 0.37 5.81 -0.77
CA ALA A 50 0.62 7.06 -1.44
C ALA A 50 2.01 7.06 -2.09
N GLY A 51 2.07 7.50 -3.34
CA GLY A 51 3.33 7.75 -4.01
C GLY A 51 4.13 8.83 -3.29
N TYR A 52 5.40 8.55 -3.03
CA TYR A 52 6.28 9.44 -2.28
C TYR A 52 6.63 10.68 -3.10
N GLY A 53 6.78 11.83 -2.44
CA GLY A 53 7.25 13.05 -3.08
C GLY A 53 7.43 14.19 -2.09
N LYS A 54 7.88 15.34 -2.58
CA LYS A 54 7.77 16.63 -1.85
C LYS A 54 6.35 16.81 -1.33
N TYR A 55 5.39 16.54 -2.21
CA TYR A 55 4.00 16.30 -1.87
C TYR A 55 3.67 14.83 -2.14
N ARG A 56 3.11 14.13 -1.15
CA ARG A 56 2.71 12.73 -1.33
C ARG A 56 1.39 12.64 -2.07
N GLY A 57 1.14 11.53 -2.74
CA GLY A 57 -0.21 11.21 -3.20
C GLY A 57 -1.18 10.98 -2.03
N GLY A 58 -2.46 10.84 -2.36
CA GLY A 58 -3.45 10.35 -1.42
C GLY A 58 -3.20 8.88 -1.07
N SER A 59 -3.35 8.51 0.19
CA SER A 59 -3.37 7.10 0.56
C SER A 59 -4.66 6.45 0.06
N GLY A 60 -4.57 5.17 -0.26
CA GLY A 60 -5.74 4.32 -0.32
C GLY A 60 -6.29 4.00 1.08
N TYR A 61 -7.24 3.09 1.11
CA TYR A 61 -7.74 2.50 2.35
C TYR A 61 -7.92 0.99 2.15
N GLU A 62 -8.14 0.29 3.24
CA GLU A 62 -8.39 -1.14 3.24
C GLU A 62 -9.59 -1.49 4.13
N SER A 63 -10.20 -2.63 3.86
CA SER A 63 -11.18 -3.23 4.74
C SER A 63 -11.02 -4.74 4.81
N LEU A 64 -10.89 -5.26 6.03
CA LEU A 64 -10.93 -6.68 6.31
C LEU A 64 -12.38 -7.16 6.37
N ARG A 65 -12.72 -8.15 5.54
CA ARG A 65 -14.05 -8.72 5.40
C ARG A 65 -14.03 -10.16 5.87
N MET A 66 -15.03 -10.56 6.64
CA MET A 66 -15.27 -11.95 7.02
C MET A 66 -16.56 -12.44 6.38
N VAL A 67 -16.52 -13.60 5.73
CA VAL A 67 -17.71 -14.20 5.13
C VAL A 67 -18.67 -14.65 6.22
N TYR A 68 -19.94 -14.24 6.13
CA TYR A 68 -20.94 -14.57 7.14
C TYR A 68 -22.36 -14.62 6.58
N GLY A 69 -23.07 -15.71 6.86
CA GLY A 69 -24.43 -15.96 6.36
C GLY A 69 -24.49 -16.40 4.90
N ALA A 70 -23.34 -16.64 4.25
CA ALA A 70 -23.26 -17.06 2.85
C ALA A 70 -23.51 -18.57 2.70
N LYS A 71 -23.97 -18.98 1.50
CA LYS A 71 -24.16 -20.38 1.07
C LYS A 71 -23.69 -20.51 -0.37
N ASP A 72 -22.95 -21.58 -0.68
CA ASP A 72 -22.37 -21.84 -2.02
C ASP A 72 -21.71 -20.58 -2.61
N TRP A 73 -20.81 -19.97 -1.83
CA TRP A 73 -20.28 -18.63 -2.10
C TRP A 73 -18.90 -18.68 -2.75
N THR A 74 -18.66 -17.75 -3.68
CA THR A 74 -17.35 -17.57 -4.31
C THR A 74 -16.94 -16.10 -4.33
N MET A 75 -15.63 -15.86 -4.28
CA MET A 75 -15.03 -14.53 -4.41
C MET A 75 -13.78 -14.60 -5.31
N TYR A 76 -13.32 -13.44 -5.76
CA TYR A 76 -12.10 -13.31 -6.57
C TYR A 76 -11.47 -11.92 -6.37
N PHE A 77 -10.21 -11.77 -6.79
CA PHE A 77 -9.51 -10.49 -6.79
C PHE A 77 -9.42 -9.93 -8.21
N MET A 78 -9.60 -8.61 -8.35
CA MET A 78 -9.36 -7.91 -9.60
C MET A 78 -8.71 -6.56 -9.34
N GLY A 79 -7.46 -6.41 -9.75
CA GLY A 79 -6.72 -5.17 -9.68
C GLY A 79 -5.28 -5.32 -10.19
N ASN A 80 -4.57 -4.21 -10.30
CA ASN A 80 -3.15 -4.25 -10.64
C ASN A 80 -2.34 -4.90 -9.50
N GLY A 81 -1.44 -5.83 -9.84
CA GLY A 81 -0.57 -6.55 -8.89
C GLY A 81 0.91 -6.24 -9.09
N TYR A 82 1.51 -6.78 -10.15
CA TYR A 82 2.95 -6.64 -10.41
C TYR A 82 3.42 -5.23 -10.80
N MET A 83 2.52 -4.35 -11.23
CA MET A 83 2.85 -3.02 -11.75
C MET A 83 1.94 -1.95 -11.14
N ALA A 84 2.52 -0.81 -10.78
CA ALA A 84 1.76 0.43 -10.61
C ALA A 84 1.47 1.02 -12.01
N SER A 85 0.26 1.55 -12.19
CA SER A 85 -0.17 2.14 -13.47
C SER A 85 0.14 3.63 -13.56
N ASP A 86 0.14 4.32 -12.43
CA ASP A 86 0.52 5.72 -12.32
C ASP A 86 2.03 5.89 -12.23
N CYS A 87 2.49 7.10 -12.53
CA CYS A 87 3.86 7.53 -12.28
C CYS A 87 3.85 8.81 -11.47
N GLY A 88 4.84 8.98 -10.60
CA GLY A 88 5.06 10.25 -9.94
C GLY A 88 5.56 11.32 -10.92
N LEU A 89 5.40 12.58 -10.53
CA LEU A 89 5.72 13.73 -11.38
C LEU A 89 6.91 14.52 -10.83
N MET A 90 7.81 14.96 -11.72
CA MET A 90 8.95 15.84 -11.40
C MET A 90 9.80 15.37 -10.21
N GLY A 91 10.05 14.06 -10.10
CA GLY A 91 10.84 13.45 -9.02
C GLY A 91 10.01 12.69 -7.97
N GLY A 92 8.68 12.78 -8.05
CA GLY A 92 7.79 11.93 -7.26
C GLY A 92 7.82 10.46 -7.72
N TYR A 93 7.35 9.58 -6.84
CA TYR A 93 7.24 8.14 -7.06
C TYR A 93 5.80 7.73 -7.36
N PRO A 94 5.60 6.59 -8.05
CA PRO A 94 4.28 5.98 -8.20
C PRO A 94 3.70 5.56 -6.85
N ALA A 95 2.38 5.37 -6.80
CA ALA A 95 1.70 4.69 -5.71
C ALA A 95 2.15 3.23 -5.57
N ALA A 96 1.80 2.62 -4.44
CA ALA A 96 2.03 1.20 -4.23
C ALA A 96 1.21 0.34 -5.21
N SER A 97 1.78 -0.78 -5.63
CA SER A 97 1.08 -1.80 -6.44
C SER A 97 0.32 -2.80 -5.55
N GLY A 98 -0.62 -3.54 -6.14
CA GLY A 98 -1.48 -4.46 -5.40
C GLY A 98 -0.81 -5.72 -4.89
N TYR A 99 -1.41 -6.32 -3.89
CA TYR A 99 -1.17 -7.70 -3.45
C TYR A 99 -2.52 -8.31 -3.06
N ARG A 100 -2.52 -9.61 -2.79
CA ARG A 100 -3.69 -10.39 -2.38
C ARG A 100 -3.48 -10.88 -0.95
N PHE A 101 -4.56 -10.87 -0.16
CA PHE A 101 -4.65 -11.58 1.11
C PHE A 101 -6.04 -12.22 1.23
N GLU A 102 -6.05 -13.53 1.44
CA GLU A 102 -7.23 -14.34 1.79
C GLU A 102 -6.82 -15.45 2.76
N ALA A 103 -7.75 -15.86 3.63
CA ALA A 103 -7.54 -16.97 4.57
C ALA A 103 -8.75 -17.89 4.60
N HIS A 104 -8.49 -19.19 4.45
CA HIS A 104 -9.51 -20.22 4.30
C HIS A 104 -9.47 -21.25 5.43
N GLY A 105 -10.65 -21.67 5.86
CA GLY A 105 -10.82 -22.63 6.95
C GLY A 105 -10.23 -22.10 8.25
N THR A 106 -10.57 -20.85 8.59
CA THR A 106 -10.09 -20.18 9.81
C THR A 106 -10.74 -20.75 11.07
N ASP A 107 -10.10 -20.56 12.22
CA ASP A 107 -10.62 -20.91 13.56
C ASP A 107 -11.39 -19.74 14.22
N ILE A 108 -11.81 -18.75 13.43
CA ILE A 108 -12.39 -17.50 13.94
C ILE A 108 -13.68 -17.75 14.72
N LYS A 109 -14.49 -18.74 14.30
CA LYS A 109 -15.72 -19.09 15.02
C LYS A 109 -15.41 -19.52 16.45
N GLU A 110 -14.49 -20.48 16.61
CA GLU A 110 -14.06 -21.00 17.89
C GLU A 110 -13.44 -19.90 18.76
N ARG A 111 -12.63 -19.03 18.15
CA ARG A 111 -12.04 -17.87 18.85
C ARG A 111 -13.11 -16.90 19.37
N ILE A 112 -14.12 -16.58 18.58
CA ILE A 112 -15.23 -15.72 19.02
C ILE A 112 -15.98 -16.38 20.19
N GLU A 113 -16.30 -17.66 20.09
CA GLU A 113 -16.98 -18.41 21.16
C GLU A 113 -16.17 -18.43 22.46
N GLN A 114 -14.85 -18.53 22.35
CA GLN A 114 -13.90 -18.53 23.47
C GLN A 114 -13.47 -17.14 23.92
N ARG A 115 -13.90 -16.08 23.24
CA ARG A 115 -13.48 -14.67 23.46
C ARG A 115 -11.97 -14.47 23.36
N LEU A 116 -11.34 -15.17 22.44
CA LEU A 116 -9.94 -14.98 22.08
C LEU A 116 -9.79 -13.84 21.07
N PRO A 117 -8.60 -13.21 20.97
CA PRO A 117 -8.31 -12.24 19.93
C PRO A 117 -8.54 -12.82 18.53
N ILE A 118 -9.08 -11.99 17.64
CA ILE A 118 -9.27 -12.26 16.21
C ILE A 118 -8.62 -11.14 15.38
N PRO A 119 -8.31 -11.37 14.10
CA PRO A 119 -7.80 -10.31 13.23
C PRO A 119 -8.82 -9.18 13.09
N THR A 120 -8.39 -7.94 13.33
CA THR A 120 -9.22 -6.73 13.19
C THR A 120 -8.41 -5.59 12.59
N GLY A 121 -9.07 -4.56 12.09
CA GLY A 121 -8.40 -3.41 11.50
C GLY A 121 -7.78 -3.69 10.13
N GLY A 122 -6.65 -3.05 9.84
CA GLY A 122 -5.96 -3.11 8.54
C GLY A 122 -4.66 -3.91 8.59
N ASP A 123 -4.22 -4.43 7.44
CA ASP A 123 -2.95 -5.14 7.26
C ASP A 123 -1.81 -4.12 7.15
N SER A 124 -1.62 -3.33 8.21
CA SER A 124 -0.88 -2.05 8.18
C SER A 124 0.53 -2.17 7.59
N ASP A 125 1.19 -3.30 7.82
CA ASP A 125 2.52 -3.61 7.30
C ASP A 125 2.58 -5.02 6.69
N PRO A 126 2.37 -5.18 5.38
CA PRO A 126 2.35 -6.50 4.75
C PRO A 126 3.68 -7.25 4.76
N ASP A 127 4.80 -6.57 5.07
CA ASP A 127 6.11 -7.21 5.24
C ASP A 127 6.23 -7.89 6.63
N TYR A 128 5.41 -7.46 7.60
CA TYR A 128 5.38 -7.94 8.98
C TYR A 128 3.91 -8.10 9.42
N PRO A 129 3.20 -9.10 8.86
CA PRO A 129 1.75 -9.17 9.00
C PRO A 129 1.32 -9.67 10.39
N GLU A 130 0.25 -9.08 10.93
CA GLU A 130 -0.22 -9.31 12.31
C GLU A 130 -1.52 -10.14 12.38
N TYR A 131 -2.24 -10.31 11.27
CA TYR A 131 -3.50 -11.06 11.26
C TYR A 131 -3.26 -12.51 11.67
N GLU A 132 -2.20 -13.10 11.16
CA GLU A 132 -1.78 -14.49 11.37
C GLU A 132 -1.38 -14.77 12.83
N GLU A 133 -1.11 -13.76 13.65
CA GLU A 133 -0.89 -13.93 15.10
C GLU A 133 -2.19 -14.20 15.86
N ASN A 134 -3.33 -13.79 15.29
CA ASN A 134 -4.64 -13.80 15.93
C ASN A 134 -5.63 -14.76 15.29
N MET A 135 -5.16 -15.68 14.43
CA MET A 135 -5.97 -16.77 13.87
C MET A 135 -5.09 -17.95 13.46
N ASP A 136 -5.67 -19.15 13.48
CA ASP A 136 -5.19 -20.28 12.68
C ASP A 136 -6.07 -20.42 11.44
N ALA A 137 -5.49 -20.86 10.33
CA ALA A 137 -6.21 -21.14 9.08
C ALA A 137 -5.62 -22.35 8.39
N LYS A 138 -6.44 -23.08 7.63
CA LYS A 138 -5.96 -24.22 6.80
C LYS A 138 -5.07 -23.73 5.68
N GLU A 139 -5.40 -22.57 5.11
CA GLU A 139 -4.65 -21.95 4.02
C GLU A 139 -4.68 -20.43 4.16
N ILE A 140 -3.53 -19.80 3.96
CA ILE A 140 -3.38 -18.35 3.89
C ILE A 140 -2.67 -18.03 2.59
N ILE A 141 -3.28 -17.20 1.76
CA ILE A 141 -2.74 -16.83 0.46
C ILE A 141 -2.38 -15.35 0.50
N ARG A 142 -1.07 -15.08 0.50
CA ARG A 142 -0.48 -13.74 0.53
C ARG A 142 0.55 -13.60 -0.58
N ASP A 143 0.17 -13.01 -1.71
CA ASP A 143 1.03 -12.91 -2.89
C ASP A 143 0.73 -11.69 -3.77
N LYS A 144 1.42 -11.58 -4.92
CA LYS A 144 1.24 -10.50 -5.90
C LYS A 144 0.16 -10.81 -6.95
N GLN A 145 -0.55 -11.94 -6.83
CA GLN A 145 -1.57 -12.37 -7.79
C GLN A 145 -2.90 -11.65 -7.50
N SER A 146 -2.96 -10.37 -7.87
CA SER A 146 -4.16 -9.52 -7.67
C SER A 146 -5.26 -9.71 -8.71
N ILE A 147 -5.16 -10.72 -9.57
CA ILE A 147 -6.20 -11.11 -10.54
C ILE A 147 -6.40 -12.62 -10.41
N THR A 148 -7.59 -13.05 -10.00
CA THR A 148 -7.94 -14.46 -9.84
C THR A 148 -9.26 -14.77 -10.52
N THR A 149 -9.51 -16.05 -10.77
CA THR A 149 -10.87 -16.54 -11.03
C THR A 149 -11.59 -16.74 -9.69
N GLU A 150 -12.84 -17.21 -9.75
CA GLU A 150 -13.60 -17.57 -8.57
C GLU A 150 -12.89 -18.64 -7.73
N THR A 151 -12.92 -18.44 -6.42
CA THR A 151 -12.51 -19.39 -5.38
C THR A 151 -13.68 -19.55 -4.42
N VAL A 152 -13.89 -20.76 -3.90
CA VAL A 152 -14.94 -21.04 -2.90
C VAL A 152 -14.55 -20.43 -1.55
N TYR A 153 -15.49 -19.77 -0.90
CA TYR A 153 -15.33 -19.21 0.43
C TYR A 153 -16.41 -19.76 1.37
N GLU A 154 -15.98 -20.18 2.55
CA GLU A 154 -16.87 -20.62 3.63
C GLU A 154 -17.11 -19.50 4.64
N ASN A 155 -18.16 -19.64 5.46
CA ASN A 155 -18.35 -18.73 6.58
C ASN A 155 -17.11 -18.74 7.48
N TYR A 156 -16.74 -17.55 7.98
CA TYR A 156 -15.53 -17.24 8.75
C TYR A 156 -14.22 -17.15 7.94
N ASP A 157 -14.22 -17.39 6.62
CA ASP A 157 -13.08 -17.08 5.78
C ASP A 157 -12.87 -15.56 5.66
N LEU A 158 -11.62 -15.14 5.44
CA LEU A 158 -11.23 -13.73 5.38
C LEU A 158 -10.82 -13.28 3.98
N TYR A 159 -11.19 -12.05 3.65
CA TYR A 159 -10.84 -11.36 2.42
C TYR A 159 -10.37 -9.92 2.73
N LEU A 160 -9.20 -9.53 2.23
CA LEU A 160 -8.74 -8.14 2.32
C LEU A 160 -9.10 -7.35 1.07
N ASN A 161 -10.01 -6.39 1.22
CA ASN A 161 -10.23 -5.40 0.16
C ASN A 161 -9.22 -4.25 0.30
N TYR A 162 -8.32 -4.11 -0.67
CA TYR A 162 -7.27 -3.09 -0.69
C TYR A 162 -7.51 -2.13 -1.85
N LEU A 163 -7.72 -0.84 -1.56
CA LEU A 163 -7.86 0.24 -2.55
C LEU A 163 -6.55 1.03 -2.69
N ARG A 164 -6.21 1.42 -3.92
CA ARG A 164 -4.90 1.99 -4.25
C ARG A 164 -4.75 3.45 -3.81
N GLY A 165 -3.49 3.88 -3.72
CA GLY A 165 -3.11 5.29 -3.51
C GLY A 165 -2.89 6.03 -4.83
N GLY A 166 -2.59 7.32 -4.74
CA GLY A 166 -2.24 8.17 -5.87
C GLY A 166 -0.73 8.47 -5.97
N PRO A 167 -0.23 8.94 -7.14
CA PRO A 167 1.18 9.27 -7.34
C PRO A 167 1.65 10.51 -6.57
N GLY A 168 2.95 10.57 -6.26
CA GLY A 168 3.60 11.72 -5.62
C GLY A 168 4.14 12.78 -6.59
N PHE A 169 4.49 13.95 -6.05
CA PHE A 169 5.07 15.07 -6.80
C PHE A 169 6.37 15.57 -6.14
N GLY A 170 7.42 15.80 -6.93
CA GLY A 170 8.70 16.37 -6.48
C GLY A 170 9.60 15.39 -5.73
N ASP A 171 10.88 15.72 -5.55
CA ASP A 171 11.84 14.90 -4.80
C ASP A 171 11.38 14.73 -3.33
N PRO A 172 11.23 13.50 -2.82
CA PRO A 172 10.93 13.25 -1.40
C PRO A 172 11.86 13.98 -0.42
N LEU A 173 13.14 14.20 -0.76
CA LEU A 173 14.05 14.93 0.14
C LEU A 173 13.70 16.42 0.33
N GLU A 174 12.74 16.95 -0.44
CA GLU A 174 12.19 18.30 -0.28
C GLU A 174 10.92 18.35 0.59
N ARG A 175 10.34 17.21 0.99
CA ARG A 175 9.16 17.18 1.85
C ARG A 175 9.47 17.86 3.18
N LYS A 176 8.55 18.67 3.71
CA LYS A 176 8.76 19.38 4.98
C LYS A 176 8.80 18.37 6.14
N PRO A 177 9.75 18.49 7.09
CA PRO A 177 9.83 17.64 8.27
C PRO A 177 8.51 17.53 9.04
N SER A 178 7.81 18.66 9.25
CA SER A 178 6.51 18.67 9.93
C SER A 178 5.46 17.80 9.23
N MET A 179 5.41 17.79 7.90
CA MET A 179 4.45 16.97 7.14
C MET A 179 4.78 15.48 7.23
N ILE A 180 6.06 15.12 7.35
CA ILE A 180 6.48 13.72 7.58
C ILE A 180 6.07 13.28 8.98
N GLN A 181 6.20 14.17 9.96
CA GLN A 181 5.74 13.93 11.32
C GLN A 181 4.22 13.67 11.36
N ASP A 182 3.44 14.47 10.63
CA ASP A 182 2.00 14.29 10.54
C ASP A 182 1.67 12.95 9.86
N ASP A 183 2.31 12.61 8.73
CA ASP A 183 2.09 11.33 8.03
C ASP A 183 2.34 10.11 8.93
N LEU A 184 3.36 10.15 9.79
CA LEU A 184 3.68 9.08 10.73
C LEU A 184 2.60 8.94 11.82
N ASN A 185 2.17 10.07 12.38
CA ASN A 185 1.22 10.07 13.48
C ASN A 185 -0.23 9.85 13.03
N GLU A 186 -0.53 10.08 11.75
CA GLU A 186 -1.85 9.86 11.13
C GLU A 186 -1.97 8.49 10.45
N GLY A 187 -0.90 7.69 10.43
CA GLY A 187 -0.93 6.34 9.84
C GLY A 187 -0.81 6.30 8.31
N HIS A 188 -0.35 7.38 7.67
CA HIS A 188 -0.05 7.40 6.24
C HIS A 188 1.32 6.81 5.90
N LEU A 189 2.26 6.87 6.85
CA LEU A 189 3.65 6.47 6.67
C LEU A 189 4.11 5.53 7.79
N LEU A 190 4.77 4.45 7.40
CA LEU A 190 5.44 3.51 8.27
C LEU A 190 6.83 4.07 8.65
N PRO A 191 7.24 3.96 9.92
CA PRO A 191 8.46 4.60 10.44
C PRO A 191 9.73 4.30 9.64
N ARG A 192 9.91 3.05 9.19
CA ARG A 192 11.11 2.65 8.43
C ARG A 192 11.29 3.39 7.10
N TYR A 193 10.22 3.95 6.55
CA TYR A 193 10.28 4.71 5.31
C TYR A 193 10.53 6.21 5.52
N ALA A 194 10.37 6.74 6.74
CA ALA A 194 10.68 8.14 7.04
C ALA A 194 12.15 8.45 6.73
N GLU A 195 13.07 7.64 7.24
CA GLU A 195 14.49 7.81 6.95
C GLU A 195 14.83 7.35 5.52
N LYS A 196 14.40 6.13 5.14
CA LYS A 196 14.78 5.49 3.87
C LYS A 196 14.38 6.30 2.64
N VAL A 197 13.23 6.97 2.68
CA VAL A 197 12.66 7.70 1.53
C VAL A 197 12.89 9.21 1.67
N TYR A 198 12.55 9.76 2.84
CA TYR A 198 12.55 11.21 3.03
C TYR A 198 13.82 11.75 3.71
N GLY A 199 14.72 10.86 4.14
CA GLY A 199 15.89 11.22 4.94
C GLY A 199 15.54 11.79 6.31
N ALA A 200 14.32 11.56 6.80
CA ALA A 200 13.87 12.09 8.07
C ALA A 200 14.36 11.21 9.23
N VAL A 201 15.02 11.85 10.19
CA VAL A 201 15.46 11.20 11.43
C VAL A 201 14.37 11.41 12.47
N VAL A 202 13.83 10.31 12.98
CA VAL A 202 12.65 10.33 13.85
C VAL A 202 12.92 9.71 15.20
N THR A 203 12.28 10.25 16.22
CA THR A 203 12.24 9.69 17.59
C THR A 203 10.80 9.58 18.05
N GLN A 204 10.56 8.80 19.11
CA GLN A 204 9.26 8.78 19.78
C GLN A 204 9.37 9.47 21.13
N ASN A 205 8.34 10.22 21.49
CA ASN A 205 8.19 10.75 22.85
C ASN A 205 7.55 9.72 23.79
N ASP A 206 7.44 10.06 25.07
CA ASP A 206 6.86 9.19 26.11
C ASP A 206 5.40 8.77 25.85
N LYS A 207 4.70 9.46 24.93
CA LYS A 207 3.33 9.15 24.51
C LYS A 207 3.27 8.35 23.20
N GLY A 208 4.41 7.86 22.70
CA GLY A 208 4.51 7.09 21.46
C GLY A 208 4.33 7.91 20.19
N ARG A 209 4.21 9.25 20.26
CA ARG A 209 4.12 10.09 19.06
C ARG A 209 5.49 10.29 18.44
N TYR A 210 5.54 10.22 17.12
CA TYR A 210 6.75 10.47 16.35
C TYR A 210 7.06 11.96 16.32
N LEU A 211 8.34 12.28 16.49
CA LEU A 211 8.93 13.61 16.36
C LEU A 211 10.04 13.55 15.32
N VAL A 212 10.10 14.54 14.43
CA VAL A 212 11.18 14.63 13.42
C VAL A 212 12.24 15.62 13.90
N ASP A 213 13.49 15.17 13.94
CA ASP A 213 14.66 16.02 14.28
C ASP A 213 15.12 16.76 13.01
N GLU A 214 14.84 18.06 12.91
CA GLU A 214 15.12 18.85 11.70
C GLU A 214 16.61 18.97 11.38
N GLU A 215 17.46 19.10 12.41
CA GLU A 215 18.90 19.23 12.23
C GLU A 215 19.50 17.91 11.73
N LYS A 216 19.20 16.79 12.38
CA LYS A 216 19.67 15.47 11.95
C LYS A 216 19.07 15.07 10.60
N THR A 217 17.82 15.43 10.33
CA THR A 217 17.19 15.25 9.02
C THR A 217 17.94 16.00 7.93
N SER A 218 18.35 17.24 8.18
CA SER A 218 19.13 18.03 7.22
C SER A 218 20.50 17.39 6.92
N LEU A 219 21.18 16.88 7.95
CA LEU A 219 22.44 16.15 7.80
C LEU A 219 22.26 14.85 7.01
N ARG A 220 21.28 14.01 7.38
CA ARG A 220 20.97 12.76 6.68
C ARG A 220 20.61 13.01 5.22
N ARG A 221 19.82 14.05 4.94
CA ARG A 221 19.49 14.49 3.58
C ARG A 221 20.73 14.88 2.77
N ALA A 222 21.72 15.52 3.37
CA ALA A 222 22.98 15.85 2.70
C ALA A 222 23.79 14.58 2.37
N GLU A 223 23.78 13.59 3.26
CA GLU A 223 24.41 12.27 3.01
C GLU A 223 23.73 11.51 1.87
N ILE A 224 22.39 11.43 1.86
CA ILE A 224 21.64 10.76 0.79
C ILE A 224 21.95 11.37 -0.58
N ARG A 225 22.16 12.69 -0.67
CA ARG A 225 22.59 13.34 -1.92
C ARG A 225 23.94 12.82 -2.40
N LYS A 226 24.90 12.64 -1.49
CA LYS A 226 26.22 12.05 -1.82
C LYS A 226 26.08 10.57 -2.20
N GLU A 227 25.26 9.81 -1.49
CA GLU A 227 24.97 8.40 -1.81
C GLU A 227 24.36 8.24 -3.22
N ARG A 228 23.40 9.11 -3.57
CA ARG A 228 22.79 9.14 -4.92
C ARG A 228 23.83 9.42 -6.00
N LEU A 229 24.73 10.37 -5.78
CA LEU A 229 25.83 10.68 -6.72
C LEU A 229 26.81 9.51 -6.85
N HIS A 230 27.15 8.84 -5.74
CA HIS A 230 28.08 7.70 -5.74
C HIS A 230 27.50 6.46 -6.43
N LYS A 231 26.20 6.20 -6.28
CA LYS A 231 25.50 5.06 -6.90
C LYS A 231 25.15 5.30 -8.38
N ALA A 232 24.96 6.56 -8.78
CA ALA A 232 24.55 6.89 -10.13
C ALA A 232 25.68 6.62 -11.14
N ILE A 233 25.30 6.11 -12.30
CA ILE A 233 26.17 6.03 -13.47
C ILE A 233 25.64 6.98 -14.55
N PRO A 234 26.49 7.52 -15.44
CA PRO A 234 26.04 8.30 -16.58
C PRO A 234 24.99 7.52 -17.40
N ALA A 235 23.92 8.21 -17.82
CA ALA A 235 22.81 7.58 -18.54
C ALA A 235 23.27 6.84 -19.81
N GLN A 236 24.28 7.35 -20.51
CA GLN A 236 24.86 6.71 -21.68
C GLN A 236 25.43 5.31 -21.37
N GLN A 237 26.16 5.16 -20.26
CA GLN A 237 26.72 3.87 -19.86
C GLN A 237 25.62 2.86 -19.51
N TRP A 238 24.57 3.32 -18.82
CA TRP A 238 23.40 2.49 -18.57
C TRP A 238 22.72 2.06 -19.88
N MET A 239 22.48 2.98 -20.81
CA MET A 239 21.88 2.70 -22.12
C MET A 239 22.67 1.68 -22.94
N GLU A 240 24.00 1.74 -22.91
CA GLU A 240 24.87 0.77 -23.60
C GLU A 240 24.63 -0.65 -23.07
N SER A 241 24.64 -0.84 -21.74
CA SER A 241 24.36 -2.14 -21.12
C SER A 241 22.93 -2.66 -21.34
N GLU A 242 21.91 -1.80 -21.26
CA GLU A 242 20.53 -2.23 -21.53
C GLU A 242 20.31 -2.56 -23.02
N ARG A 243 21.03 -1.89 -23.94
CA ARG A 243 20.99 -2.21 -25.37
C ARG A 243 21.53 -3.62 -25.64
N GLU A 244 22.58 -4.05 -24.95
CA GLU A 244 23.11 -5.41 -25.07
C GLU A 244 22.06 -6.45 -24.65
N LYS A 245 21.37 -6.23 -23.53
CA LYS A 245 20.25 -7.09 -23.08
C LYS A 245 19.15 -7.19 -24.13
N ILE A 246 18.77 -6.07 -24.75
CA ILE A 246 17.76 -6.03 -25.82
C ILE A 246 18.20 -6.90 -27.02
N ILE A 247 19.44 -6.76 -27.49
CA ILE A 247 19.98 -7.55 -28.61
C ILE A 247 19.97 -9.05 -28.28
N ASN A 248 20.35 -9.39 -27.06
CA ASN A 248 20.38 -10.77 -26.58
C ASN A 248 18.99 -11.32 -26.20
N LYS A 249 17.93 -10.51 -26.31
CA LYS A 249 16.56 -10.84 -25.89
C LYS A 249 16.49 -11.26 -24.41
N GLU A 250 17.30 -10.63 -23.58
CA GLU A 250 17.38 -10.83 -22.12
C GLU A 250 16.28 -10.05 -21.39
N ALA A 251 15.05 -10.52 -21.51
CA ALA A 251 13.93 -10.01 -20.73
C ALA A 251 12.88 -11.11 -20.50
N SER A 252 11.99 -10.87 -19.54
CA SER A 252 10.86 -11.77 -19.29
C SER A 252 10.02 -11.97 -20.56
N VAL A 253 9.28 -13.08 -20.62
CA VAL A 253 8.43 -13.39 -21.77
C VAL A 253 7.39 -12.28 -21.99
N GLN A 254 6.82 -11.74 -20.92
CA GLN A 254 5.81 -10.68 -20.97
C GLN A 254 6.37 -9.38 -21.56
N VAL A 255 7.58 -8.98 -21.14
CA VAL A 255 8.25 -7.79 -21.69
C VAL A 255 8.55 -7.99 -23.18
N ARG A 256 9.07 -9.16 -23.57
CA ARG A 256 9.36 -9.46 -24.98
C ARG A 256 8.11 -9.50 -25.84
N HIS A 257 7.02 -10.07 -25.34
CA HIS A 257 5.75 -10.15 -26.07
C HIS A 257 5.12 -8.77 -26.31
N MET A 258 5.31 -7.82 -25.40
CA MET A 258 4.78 -6.45 -25.57
C MET A 258 5.49 -5.67 -26.69
N TYR A 259 6.78 -5.93 -26.93
CA TYR A 259 7.61 -5.14 -27.86
C TYR A 259 8.02 -5.88 -29.15
N GLY A 260 7.97 -7.22 -29.16
CA GLY A 260 8.43 -8.07 -30.27
C GLY A 260 7.30 -8.58 -31.13
#